data_AF-A0A8J7JIY7-F1
#
_entry.id   AF-A0A8J7JIY7-F1
#
_cell.length_a   1.000
_cell.length_b   1.000
_cell.length_c   1.000
_cell.angle_alpha   90.00
_cell.angle_beta   90.00
_cell.angle_gamma   90.00
#
_symmetry.space_group_name_H-M   'P 1'
#
loop_
_entity.id
_entity.type
_entity.pdbx_description
1 polymer ?
#
loop_
_entity_poly.entity_id
_entity_poly.type
_entity_poly.pdbx_seq_one_letter_code
_entity_poly.pdbx_strand_id
1 'polypeptide(L)' 'MQCPECGATHIRKNGKRKGKQNHICVACGRQF' A
#
# COMPACT_ATOMS: atom_id res chain seq x y z
N MET A 1 -6.74 -2.01 -5.65
CA MET A 1 -6.87 -1.92 -4.17
C MET A 1 -7.02 -0.46 -3.80
N GLN A 2 -7.81 -0.15 -2.77
CA GLN A 2 -7.94 1.20 -2.23
C GLN A 2 -7.14 1.31 -0.94
N CYS A 3 -6.51 2.46 -0.72
CA CYS A 3 -5.81 2.74 0.52
C CYS A 3 -6.84 2.79 1.66
N PRO A 4 -6.66 2.02 2.74
CA PRO A 4 -7.59 2.03 3.87
C PRO A 4 -7.58 3.34 4.66
N GLU A 5 -6.65 4.24 4.39
CA GLU A 5 -6.56 5.55 5.05
C GLU A 5 -7.19 6.67 4.22
N CYS A 6 -6.77 6.83 2.96
CA CYS A 6 -7.16 7.96 2.13
C CYS A 6 -8.09 7.59 0.97
N GLY A 7 -8.45 6.31 0.80
CA GLY A 7 -9.30 5.83 -0.29
C GLY A 7 -8.65 5.84 -1.68
N ALA A 8 -7.44 6.39 -1.82
CA ALA A 8 -6.75 6.46 -3.11
C ALA A 8 -6.48 5.07 -3.70
N THR A 9 -6.64 4.94 -5.01
CA THR A 9 -6.42 3.71 -5.77
C THR A 9 -4.99 3.57 -6.28
N HIS A 10 -4.17 4.62 -6.15
CA HIS A 10 -2.79 4.63 -6.59
C HIS A 10 -1.87 3.92 -5.58
N ILE A 11 -1.69 2.62 -5.78
CA ILE A 11 -0.94 1.75 -4.87
C ILE A 11 0.15 0.99 -5.62
N ARG A 12 1.36 0.95 -5.04
CA ARG A 12 2.52 0.21 -5.57
C ARG A 12 2.90 -0.94 -4.64
N LYS A 13 3.52 -1.97 -5.19
CA LYS A 13 4.12 -3.06 -4.42
C LYS A 13 5.36 -2.53 -3.69
N ASN A 14 5.47 -2.79 -2.39
CA ASN A 14 6.55 -2.30 -1.53
C ASN A 14 7.25 -3.47 -0.82
N GLY A 15 7.87 -4.34 -1.62
CA GLY A 15 8.56 -5.53 -1.13
C GLY A 15 7.63 -6.54 -0.44
N LYS A 16 8.22 -7.49 0.30
CA LYS A 16 7.48 -8.45 1.12
C LYS A 16 7.71 -8.16 2.61
N ARG A 17 6.66 -8.23 3.41
CA ARG A 17 6.73 -8.10 4.87
C ARG A 17 6.11 -9.34 5.52
N LYS A 18 6.87 -10.01 6.39
CA LYS A 18 6.47 -11.28 7.04
C LYS A 18 5.97 -12.34 6.04
N GLY A 19 6.65 -12.46 4.89
CA GLY A 19 6.31 -13.43 3.84
C GLY A 19 5.11 -13.05 2.95
N LYS A 20 4.37 -11.97 3.26
CA LYS A 20 3.26 -11.47 2.44
C LYS A 20 3.69 -10.28 1.59
N GLN A 21 3.01 -10.07 0.46
CA GLN A 21 3.23 -8.88 -0.37
C GLN A 21 2.77 -7.64 0.40
N ASN A 22 3.69 -6.70 0.63
CA ASN A 22 3.41 -5.41 1.22
C ASN A 22 3.13 -4.42 0.09
N HIS A 23 2.23 -3.48 0.32
CA HIS A 23 1.86 -2.43 -0.62
C HIS A 23 2.05 -1.07 0.03
N ILE A 24 2.31 -0.04 -0.78
CA ILE A 24 2.39 1.34 -0.34
C ILE A 24 1.43 2.19 -1.17
N CYS A 25 0.61 2.98 -0.48
CA CYS A 25 -0.18 4.01 -1.12
C CYS A 25 0.75 5.16 -1.51
N VAL A 26 0.80 5.51 -2.79
CA VAL A 26 1.66 6.59 -3.28
C VAL A 26 1.09 7.96 -2.88
N ALA A 27 -0.23 8.05 -2.70
CA ALA A 27 -0.89 9.30 -2.36
C ALA A 27 -0.66 9.76 -0.91
N CYS A 28 -0.70 8.84 0.07
CA CYS A 28 -0.51 9.17 1.49
C CYS A 28 0.71 8.50 2.14
N GLY A 29 1.44 7.63 1.43
CA GLY A 29 2.62 6.93 1.96
C GLY A 29 2.32 5.73 2.86
N ARG A 30 1.04 5.44 3.17
CA ARG A 30 0.67 4.31 4.04
C ARG A 30 1.10 2.98 3.45
N GLN A 31 1.72 2.15 4.27
CA GLN A 31 2.10 0.79 3.93
C GLN A 31 1.15 -0.23 4.56
N PHE A 32 0.72 -1.23 3.80
CA PHE A 32 -0.22 -2.26 4.26
C PHE A 32 -0.14 -3.57 3.45
#